data_AF-A0A0N1N380-F1
#
_entry.id   AF-A0A0N1N380-F1
#
_cell.length_a   1.000
_cell.length_b   1.000
_cell.length_c   1.000
_cell.angle_alpha   90.00
_cell.angle_beta   90.00
_cell.angle_gamma   90.00
#
_symmetry.space_group_name_H-M   'P 1'
#
loop_
_entity.id
_entity.type
_entity.pdbx_description
1 polymer ?
#
loop_
_entity_poly.entity_id
_entity_poly.type
_entity_poly.pdbx_seq_one_letter_code
_entity_poly.pdbx_strand_id
1 'polypeptide(L)'
;MANGNPSRSGLLSYAVLLGAQTACAAVMLANIHAAFRILIENLGTPNASTPRSVLDLLIAAGLGQAFYWYRLRTTPVPAGYLSLPLGHFLAFSSRLGFIWGGALFSVYFLRHAPELALGPLDIAWRGALLVAILFALYCYTLELERLGAALQAPPTL
;
A
#
# COMPACT_ATOMS: atom_id res chain seq x y z
N MET A 1 19.47 29.30 9.94
CA MET A 1 20.35 28.13 10.07
C MET A 1 19.93 27.35 11.32
N ALA A 2 19.08 26.34 11.16
CA ALA A 2 18.76 25.40 12.23
C ALA A 2 19.38 24.06 11.84
N ASN A 3 20.50 23.74 12.47
CA ASN A 3 21.17 22.45 12.35
C ASN A 3 20.31 21.40 13.09
N GLY A 4 19.22 20.97 12.45
CA GLY A 4 18.27 20.03 13.00
C GLY A 4 18.69 18.61 12.70
N ASN A 5 19.67 18.07 13.44
CA ASN A 5 19.83 16.63 13.49
C ASN A 5 18.48 16.04 13.91
N PRO A 6 17.83 15.16 13.11
CA PRO A 6 16.51 14.66 13.43
C PRO A 6 16.53 14.07 14.84
N SER A 7 15.64 14.55 15.71
CA SER A 7 15.52 14.00 17.06
C SER A 7 15.31 12.48 16.95
N ARG A 8 16.07 11.69 17.72
CA ARG A 8 15.98 10.22 17.68
C ARG A 8 14.53 9.72 17.86
N SER A 9 13.73 10.45 18.65
CA SER A 9 12.31 10.19 18.85
C SER A 9 11.47 10.43 17.59
N GLY A 10 11.77 11.45 16.78
CA GLY A 10 11.12 11.69 15.50
C GLY A 10 11.44 10.60 14.46
N LEU A 11 12.69 10.14 14.43
CA LEU A 11 13.12 9.04 13.57
C LEU A 11 12.42 7.72 13.92
N LEU A 12 12.35 7.41 15.21
CA LEU A 12 11.65 6.22 15.71
C LEU A 12 10.15 6.29 15.42
N SER A 13 9.51 7.44 15.65
CA SER A 13 8.08 7.64 15.35
C SER A 13 7.80 7.44 13.87
N TYR A 14 8.65 7.99 12.99
CA TYR A 14 8.55 7.79 11.55
C TYR A 14 8.72 6.31 11.16
N ALA A 15 9.75 5.64 11.69
CA ALA A 15 10.03 4.23 11.38
C ALA A 15 8.88 3.31 11.84
N VAL A 16 8.28 3.56 13.00
CA VAL A 16 7.12 2.81 13.49
C VAL A 16 5.90 3.03 12.58
N LEU A 17 5.62 4.28 12.19
CA LEU A 17 4.50 4.58 11.29
C LEU A 17 4.69 3.98 9.91
N LEU A 18 5.92 4.01 9.37
CA LEU A 18 6.25 3.37 8.10
C LEU A 18 6.11 1.86 8.21
N GLY A 19 6.65 1.25 9.26
CA GLY A 19 6.52 -0.19 9.52
C GLY A 19 5.06 -0.64 9.63
N ALA A 20 4.21 0.16 10.28
CA ALA A 20 2.78 -0.10 10.36
C ALA A 20 2.08 0.00 8.99
N GLN A 21 2.44 0.97 8.15
CA GLN A 21 1.95 1.07 6.77
C GLN A 21 2.42 -0.12 5.91
N THR A 22 3.69 -0.53 6.04
CA THR A 22 4.24 -1.71 5.37
C THR A 22 3.50 -2.99 5.78
N ALA A 23 3.18 -3.15 7.07
CA ALA A 23 2.40 -4.29 7.53
C ALA A 23 0.99 -4.31 6.92
N CYS A 24 0.32 -3.15 6.86
CA CYS A 24 -1.00 -3.04 6.21
C CYS A 24 -0.92 -3.41 4.72
N ALA A 25 0.08 -2.88 4.00
CA ALA A 25 0.30 -3.19 2.59
C ALA A 25 0.62 -4.70 2.38
N ALA A 26 1.39 -5.31 3.27
CA ALA A 26 1.70 -6.74 3.23
C ALA A 26 0.44 -7.60 3.45
N VAL A 27 -0.45 -7.23 4.38
CA VAL A 27 -1.73 -7.93 4.59
C VAL A 27 -2.61 -7.83 3.34
N MET A 28 -2.68 -6.66 2.70
CA MET A 28 -3.42 -6.50 1.44
C MET A 28 -2.84 -7.40 0.34
N LEU A 29 -1.53 -7.34 0.12
CA LEU A 29 -0.84 -8.15 -0.89
C LEU A 29 -1.00 -9.65 -0.62
N ALA A 30 -0.94 -10.09 0.64
CA ALA A 30 -1.16 -11.48 1.01
C ALA A 30 -2.58 -11.95 0.69
N ASN A 31 -3.59 -11.13 1.01
CA ASN A 31 -4.99 -11.42 0.68
C ASN A 31 -5.22 -11.47 -0.83
N ILE A 32 -4.65 -10.51 -1.58
CA ILE A 32 -4.75 -10.47 -3.04
C ILE A 32 -4.03 -11.68 -3.66
N HIS A 33 -2.83 -12.04 -3.17
CA HIS A 33 -2.08 -13.20 -3.63
C HIS A 33 -2.81 -14.51 -3.33
N ALA A 34 -3.40 -14.65 -2.13
CA ALA A 34 -4.21 -15.81 -1.79
C ALA A 34 -5.42 -15.94 -2.74
N ALA A 35 -6.12 -14.83 -2.99
CA ALA A 35 -7.20 -14.81 -3.97
C ALA A 35 -6.72 -15.20 -5.38
N PHE A 36 -5.54 -14.74 -5.79
CA PHE A 36 -4.93 -15.09 -7.07
C PHE A 36 -4.57 -16.57 -7.17
N ARG A 37 -4.02 -17.19 -6.12
CA ARG A 37 -3.74 -18.63 -6.14
C ARG A 37 -5.01 -19.45 -6.28
N ILE A 38 -6.03 -19.15 -5.47
CA ILE A 38 -7.33 -19.84 -5.52
C ILE A 38 -7.92 -19.72 -6.93
N LEU A 39 -7.76 -18.55 -7.56
CA LEU A 39 -8.20 -18.26 -8.91
C LEU A 39 -7.46 -19.10 -9.95
N ILE A 40 -6.13 -19.24 -9.87
CA ILE A 40 -5.37 -20.11 -10.80
C ILE A 40 -5.72 -21.58 -10.59
N GLU A 41 -5.81 -22.02 -9.34
CA GLU A 41 -6.06 -23.42 -8.97
C GLU A 41 -7.49 -23.87 -9.34
N ASN A 42 -8.47 -22.96 -9.33
CA ASN A 42 -9.86 -23.25 -9.65
C ASN A 42 -10.35 -22.41 -10.84
N LEU A 43 -9.88 -22.78 -12.03
CA LEU A 43 -10.31 -22.20 -13.31
C LEU A 43 -11.78 -22.51 -13.60
N GLY A 44 -12.62 -21.46 -13.58
CA GLY A 44 -14.04 -21.53 -13.99
C GLY A 44 -15.08 -21.60 -12.86
N THR A 45 -14.67 -21.72 -11.59
CA THR A 45 -15.62 -21.68 -10.46
C THR A 45 -15.72 -20.26 -9.86
N PRO A 46 -16.93 -19.78 -9.52
CA PRO A 46 -17.10 -18.51 -8.83
C PRO A 46 -16.45 -18.60 -7.45
N ASN A 47 -15.41 -17.80 -7.24
CA ASN A 47 -14.72 -17.71 -5.96
C ASN A 47 -15.45 -16.68 -5.10
N ALA A 48 -16.35 -17.15 -4.24
CA ALA A 48 -16.94 -16.28 -3.22
C ALA A 48 -15.82 -15.76 -2.32
N SER A 49 -15.52 -14.46 -2.41
CA SER A 49 -14.62 -13.78 -1.50
C SER A 49 -15.11 -14.04 -0.08
N THR A 50 -14.30 -14.68 0.77
CA THR A 50 -14.73 -14.95 2.14
C THR A 50 -14.99 -13.60 2.83
N PRO A 51 -16.12 -13.39 3.53
CA PRO A 51 -16.42 -12.12 4.22
C PRO A 51 -15.29 -11.65 5.15
N ARG A 52 -14.55 -12.60 5.72
CA ARG A 52 -13.33 -12.36 6.49
C ARG A 52 -12.25 -11.61 5.68
N SER A 53 -11.93 -12.04 4.45
CA SER A 53 -10.92 -11.39 3.62
C SER A 53 -11.31 -9.96 3.22
N VAL A 54 -12.61 -9.73 3.00
CA VAL A 54 -13.13 -8.37 2.75
C VAL A 54 -12.96 -7.49 3.97
N LEU A 55 -13.27 -8.00 5.16
CA LEU A 55 -13.08 -7.28 6.42
C LEU A 55 -11.59 -6.98 6.67
N ASP A 56 -10.71 -7.95 6.44
CA ASP A 56 -9.26 -7.77 6.60
C ASP A 56 -8.73 -6.67 5.66
N LEU A 57 -9.19 -6.65 4.40
CA LEU A 57 -8.85 -5.60 3.43
C LEU A 57 -9.36 -4.23 3.85
N LEU A 58 -10.61 -4.14 4.35
CA LEU A 58 -11.18 -2.90 4.85
C LEU A 58 -10.40 -2.35 6.05
N ILE A 59 -10.08 -3.21 7.02
CA ILE A 59 -9.31 -2.84 8.20
C ILE A 59 -7.90 -2.40 7.80
N ALA A 60 -7.21 -3.19 6.96
CA ALA A 60 -5.87 -2.85 6.50
C ALA A 60 -5.86 -1.53 5.70
N ALA A 61 -6.87 -1.28 4.85
CA ALA A 61 -6.99 -0.03 4.11
C ALA A 61 -7.27 1.16 5.02
N GLY A 62 -8.21 1.02 5.94
CA GLY A 62 -8.53 2.06 6.92
C GLY A 62 -7.33 2.41 7.81
N LEU A 63 -6.64 1.41 8.34
CA LEU A 63 -5.47 1.59 9.21
C LEU A 63 -4.28 2.16 8.44
N GLY A 64 -3.96 1.62 7.27
CA GLY A 64 -2.87 2.12 6.42
C GLY A 64 -3.08 3.59 6.06
N GLN A 65 -4.31 3.95 5.71
CA GLN A 65 -4.67 5.33 5.43
C GLN A 65 -4.58 6.19 6.69
N ALA A 66 -5.14 5.77 7.82
CA ALA A 66 -5.06 6.51 9.07
C ALA A 66 -3.60 6.80 9.47
N PHE A 67 -2.70 5.82 9.37
CA PHE A 67 -1.28 6.01 9.65
C PHE A 67 -0.61 6.94 8.66
N TYR A 68 -0.93 6.87 7.37
CA TYR A 68 -0.41 7.77 6.35
C TYR A 68 -0.81 9.24 6.64
N TRP A 69 -2.09 9.51 6.91
CA TRP A 69 -2.56 10.85 7.21
C TRP A 69 -2.03 11.38 8.54
N TYR A 70 -1.95 10.51 9.55
CA TYR A 70 -1.35 10.85 10.84
C TYR A 70 0.12 11.24 10.68
N ARG A 71 0.89 10.45 9.93
CA ARG A 71 2.29 10.74 9.59
C ARG A 71 2.42 12.06 8.85
N LEU A 72 1.55 12.33 7.87
CA LEU A 72 1.59 13.56 7.08
C LEU A 72 1.39 14.82 7.94
N ARG A 73 0.56 14.72 8.99
CA ARG A 73 0.25 15.85 9.90
C ARG A 73 1.28 16.05 11.01
N THR A 74 1.91 14.97 11.48
CA THR A 74 2.71 15.01 12.72
C THR A 74 4.21 14.89 12.51
N THR A 75 4.65 14.17 11.47
CA THR A 75 6.03 13.71 11.37
C THR A 75 6.63 14.07 10.00
N PRO A 76 7.64 14.96 9.94
CA PRO A 76 8.36 15.24 8.71
C PRO A 76 9.17 14.02 8.28
N VAL A 77 9.41 13.88 6.97
CA VAL A 77 10.28 12.83 6.43
C VAL A 77 11.70 13.08 6.95
N PRO A 78 12.40 12.05 7.47
CA PRO A 78 13.78 12.20 7.92
C PRO A 78 14.68 12.72 6.79
N ALA A 79 15.29 13.88 6.99
CA ALA A 79 16.27 14.46 6.07
C ALA A 79 17.67 14.38 6.69
N GLY A 80 18.70 14.25 5.85
CA GLY A 80 20.11 14.28 6.27
C GLY A 80 20.82 12.93 6.35
N TYR A 81 20.16 11.82 5.99
CA TYR A 81 20.80 10.50 5.86
C TYR A 81 21.05 10.18 4.39
N LEU A 82 22.30 10.16 3.95
CA LEU A 82 22.65 9.79 2.59
C LEU A 82 22.86 8.28 2.51
N SER A 83 21.96 7.57 1.83
CA SER A 83 22.12 6.14 1.51
C SER A 83 21.58 5.84 0.12
N LEU A 84 22.40 6.14 -0.89
CA LEU A 84 22.09 5.95 -2.31
C LEU A 84 21.52 4.56 -2.65
N PRO A 85 22.10 3.41 -2.22
CA PRO A 85 21.55 2.11 -2.56
C PRO A 85 20.17 1.88 -1.94
N LEU A 86 19.95 2.32 -0.70
CA LEU A 86 18.67 2.19 -0.02
C LEU A 86 17.61 3.08 -0.68
N GLY A 87 17.98 4.30 -1.07
CA GLY A 87 17.10 5.20 -1.80
C GLY A 87 16.63 4.64 -3.14
N HIS A 88 17.55 4.05 -3.93
CA HIS A 88 17.20 3.40 -5.20
C HIS A 88 16.33 2.16 -4.98
N PHE A 89 16.64 1.35 -3.97
CA PHE A 89 15.84 0.18 -3.63
C PHE A 89 14.39 0.58 -3.28
N LEU A 90 14.20 1.60 -2.44
CA LEU A 90 12.87 2.08 -2.08
C LEU A 90 12.10 2.67 -3.27
N ALA A 91 12.78 3.43 -4.14
CA ALA A 91 12.17 3.95 -5.36
C ALA A 91 11.75 2.83 -6.32
N PHE A 92 12.57 1.79 -6.45
CA PHE A 92 12.24 0.58 -7.22
C PHE A 92 11.05 -0.17 -6.60
N SER A 93 11.06 -0.39 -5.28
CA SER A 93 9.96 -1.06 -4.56
C SER A 93 8.64 -0.30 -4.68
N SER A 94 8.67 1.04 -4.64
CA SER A 94 7.49 1.88 -4.85
C SER A 94 6.84 1.62 -6.21
N ARG A 95 7.65 1.64 -7.29
CA ARG A 95 7.17 1.38 -8.65
C ARG A 95 6.66 -0.05 -8.81
N LEU A 96 7.37 -1.02 -8.24
CA LEU A 96 7.00 -2.43 -8.31
C LEU A 96 5.69 -2.69 -7.57
N GLY A 97 5.50 -2.10 -6.39
CA GLY A 97 4.28 -2.21 -5.59
C GLY A 97 3.03 -1.69 -6.32
N PHE A 98 3.15 -0.57 -7.04
CA PHE A 98 2.05 -0.03 -7.82
C PHE A 98 1.68 -0.93 -9.03
N ILE A 99 2.68 -1.41 -9.76
CA ILE A 99 2.48 -2.31 -10.91
C ILE A 99 1.86 -3.63 -10.47
N TRP A 100 2.43 -4.26 -9.42
CA TRP A 100 1.89 -5.52 -8.88
C TRP A 100 0.50 -5.35 -8.29
N GLY A 101 0.28 -4.26 -7.55
CA GLY A 101 -1.02 -3.92 -6.99
C GLY A 101 -2.09 -3.80 -8.08
N GLY A 102 -1.81 -3.03 -9.14
CA GLY A 102 -2.73 -2.86 -10.27
C GLY A 102 -2.95 -4.12 -11.11
N ALA A 103 -1.90 -4.92 -11.35
CA ALA A 103 -1.98 -6.14 -12.15
C ALA A 103 -2.77 -7.25 -11.43
N LEU A 104 -2.44 -7.55 -10.17
CA LEU A 104 -3.18 -8.53 -9.39
C LEU A 104 -4.64 -8.10 -9.18
N PHE A 105 -4.86 -6.79 -8.99
CA PHE A 105 -6.19 -6.24 -8.87
C PHE A 105 -7.03 -6.45 -10.15
N SER A 106 -6.47 -6.12 -11.32
CA SER A 106 -7.16 -6.27 -12.61
C SER A 106 -7.58 -7.73 -12.85
N VAL A 107 -6.73 -8.69 -12.50
CA VAL A 107 -7.03 -10.11 -12.64
C VAL A 107 -8.16 -10.56 -11.70
N TYR A 108 -8.16 -10.08 -10.45
CA TYR A 108 -9.23 -10.38 -9.51
C TYR A 108 -10.59 -9.89 -10.03
N PHE A 109 -10.67 -8.67 -10.55
CA PHE A 109 -11.94 -8.07 -10.97
C PHE A 109 -12.41 -8.55 -12.36
N LEU A 110 -11.54 -8.53 -13.37
CA LEU A 110 -11.88 -8.92 -14.75
C LEU A 110 -12.33 -10.37 -14.84
N ARG A 111 -11.89 -11.24 -13.92
CA ARG A 111 -12.29 -12.65 -13.90
C ARG A 111 -13.61 -12.91 -13.15
N HIS A 112 -14.12 -11.96 -12.37
CA HIS A 112 -15.49 -11.98 -11.82
C HIS A 112 -16.53 -11.35 -12.76
N ALA A 113 -16.11 -10.85 -13.92
CA ALA A 113 -16.99 -10.30 -14.95
C ALA A 113 -18.06 -11.26 -15.53
N PRO A 114 -17.93 -12.61 -15.52
CA PRO A 114 -19.01 -13.46 -16.01
C PRO A 114 -20.24 -13.50 -15.08
N GLU A 115 -20.17 -12.96 -13.86
CA GLU A 115 -21.32 -12.80 -12.96
C GLU A 115 -22.16 -11.55 -13.28
N LEU A 116 -22.57 -11.37 -14.53
CA LEU A 116 -23.52 -10.34 -14.98
C LEU A 116 -24.95 -10.48 -14.39
N ALA A 117 -25.12 -11.27 -13.33
CA ALA A 117 -26.34 -11.38 -12.53
C ALA A 117 -26.27 -10.60 -11.19
N LEU A 118 -25.15 -9.92 -10.89
CA LEU A 118 -25.02 -9.07 -9.71
C LEU A 118 -25.80 -7.75 -9.88
N GLY A 119 -26.46 -7.30 -8.81
CA GLY A 119 -27.15 -6.02 -8.82
C GLY A 119 -26.19 -4.83 -9.00
N PRO A 120 -26.64 -3.68 -9.50
CA PRO A 120 -25.80 -2.48 -9.66
C PRO A 120 -25.07 -2.05 -8.38
N LEU A 121 -25.69 -2.30 -7.22
CA LEU A 121 -25.12 -1.99 -5.90
C LEU A 121 -23.93 -2.88 -5.53
N ASP A 122 -23.95 -4.16 -5.90
CA ASP A 122 -22.84 -5.09 -5.61
C ASP A 122 -21.61 -4.72 -6.43
N ILE A 123 -21.81 -4.34 -7.69
CA ILE A 123 -20.76 -3.85 -8.57
C ILE A 123 -20.18 -2.55 -8.02
N ALA A 124 -21.04 -1.61 -7.62
CA ALA A 124 -20.61 -0.33 -7.07
C ALA A 124 -19.81 -0.50 -5.76
N TRP A 125 -20.28 -1.34 -4.83
CA TRP A 125 -19.58 -1.61 -3.57
C TRP A 125 -18.21 -2.26 -3.80
N ARG A 126 -18.14 -3.29 -4.64
CA ARG A 126 -16.87 -3.96 -4.99
C ARG A 126 -15.91 -3.00 -5.69
N GLY A 127 -16.42 -2.14 -6.57
CA GLY A 127 -15.66 -1.08 -7.23
C GLY A 127 -15.13 -0.01 -6.25
N ALA A 128 -15.93 0.39 -5.27
CA ALA A 128 -15.50 1.35 -4.24
C ALA A 128 -14.42 0.76 -3.33
N LEU A 129 -14.57 -0.50 -2.89
CA LEU A 129 -13.57 -1.23 -2.11
C LEU A 129 -12.25 -1.32 -2.88
N LEU A 130 -12.33 -1.62 -4.18
CA LEU A 130 -11.20 -1.60 -5.10
C LEU A 130 -10.47 -0.25 -5.02
N VAL A 131 -11.19 0.84 -5.27
CA VAL A 131 -10.59 2.18 -5.37
C VAL A 131 -9.92 2.53 -4.04
N ALA A 132 -10.53 2.15 -2.92
CA ALA A 132 -9.97 2.34 -1.59
C ALA A 132 -8.64 1.58 -1.39
N ILE A 133 -8.56 0.31 -1.81
CA ILE A 133 -7.33 -0.49 -1.68
C ILE A 133 -6.22 0.06 -2.57
N LEU A 134 -6.51 0.38 -3.85
CA LEU A 134 -5.52 0.96 -4.76
C LEU A 134 -5.02 2.31 -4.25
N PHE A 135 -5.92 3.13 -3.70
CA PHE A 135 -5.56 4.40 -3.11
C PHE A 135 -4.66 4.24 -1.88
N ALA A 136 -4.96 3.29 -1.00
CA ALA A 136 -4.12 3.00 0.17
C ALA A 136 -2.72 2.50 -0.24
N LEU A 137 -2.65 1.58 -1.21
CA LEU A 137 -1.38 1.11 -1.77
C LEU A 137 -0.60 2.24 -2.44
N TYR A 138 -1.28 3.11 -3.18
CA TYR A 138 -0.68 4.30 -3.78
C TYR A 138 -0.07 5.22 -2.70
N CYS A 139 -0.81 5.52 -1.63
CA CYS A 139 -0.30 6.34 -0.52
C CYS A 139 0.94 5.70 0.13
N TYR A 140 0.95 4.39 0.31
CA TYR A 140 2.13 3.67 0.80
C TYR A 140 3.31 3.78 -0.17
N THR A 141 3.11 3.55 -1.47
CA THR A 141 4.19 3.65 -2.47
C THR A 141 4.74 5.07 -2.59
N LEU A 142 3.89 6.08 -2.44
CA LEU A 142 4.28 7.49 -2.42
C LEU A 142 5.14 7.80 -1.18
N GLU A 143 4.83 7.16 -0.05
CA GLU A 143 5.63 7.29 1.16
C GLU A 143 7.04 6.70 1.00
N LEU A 144 7.15 5.52 0.38
CA LEU A 144 8.44 4.92 0.04
C LEU A 144 9.25 5.78 -0.93
N GLU A 145 8.59 6.41 -1.91
CA GLU A 145 9.24 7.30 -2.86
C GLU A 145 9.78 8.56 -2.17
N ARG A 146 9.00 9.17 -1.26
CA ARG A 146 9.43 10.32 -0.46
C ARG A 146 10.66 9.98 0.39
N LEU A 147 10.64 8.82 1.05
CA LEU A 147 11.79 8.35 1.82
C LEU A 147 12.99 8.09 0.91
N GLY A 148 12.77 7.40 -0.21
CA GLY A 148 13.81 7.10 -1.19
C GLY A 148 14.47 8.35 -1.75
N ALA A 149 13.70 9.41 -2.01
CA ALA A 149 14.19 10.71 -2.43
C ALA A 149 14.97 11.41 -1.32
N ALA A 150 14.47 11.39 -0.08
CA ALA A 150 15.17 11.97 1.07
C ALA A 150 16.54 11.32 1.34
N LEU A 151 16.67 10.01 1.06
CA LEU A 151 17.93 9.27 1.21
C LEU A 151 18.94 9.51 0.08
N GLN A 152 18.48 10.04 -1.05
CA GLN A 152 19.32 10.39 -2.21
C GLN A 152 19.70 11.87 -2.22
N ALA A 153 18.98 12.70 -1.46
CA ALA A 153 19.26 14.13 -1.36
C ALA A 153 20.65 14.34 -0.72
N PRO A 154 21.57 15.06 -1.39
CA PRO A 154 22.83 15.47 -0.78
C PRO A 154 22.56 16.26 0.51
N PRO A 155 23.35 16.07 1.57
CA PRO A 155 23.25 16.96 2.73
C PRO A 155 23.54 18.38 2.26
N THR A 156 22.56 19.28 2.38
CA THR A 156 22.73 20.70 2.05
C THR A 156 23.78 21.27 2.99
N LEU A 157 24.96 21.57 2.44
CA LEU A 157 26.06 22.30 3.11
C LEU A 157 25.61 23.70 3.56
#